data_AF-A0ABD5UZJ8-F1
#
_entry.id   AF-A0ABD5UZJ8-F1
#
_cell.length_a   1.000
_cell.length_b   1.000
_cell.length_c   1.000
_cell.angle_alpha   90.00
_cell.angle_beta   90.00
_cell.angle_gamma   90.00
#
_symmetry.space_group_name_H-M   'P 1'
#
loop_
_entity.id
_entity.type
_entity.pdbx_description
1 polymer ?
#
loop_
_entity_poly.entity_id
_entity_poly.type
_entity_poly.pdbx_seq_one_letter_code
_entity_poly.pdbx_strand_id
1 'polypeptide(L)'
;MADRRLVAVGTATTTFLVVAGAITGALESRIAFSVLVGLPIGMLVGLLAGLVAYRASPGLRGVRRGLLDGFATVGPTALGLFTVRYAIASTRGLLSGRVVMVVAILAGVMVAAIEATSE
;
A
#
# COMPACT_ATOMS: atom_id res chain seq x y z
N MET A 1 -13.00 4.48 -16.67
CA MET A 1 -11.68 3.87 -16.98
C MET A 1 -10.56 4.35 -16.05
N ALA A 2 -10.59 5.60 -15.57
CA ALA A 2 -9.58 6.15 -14.67
C ALA A 2 -9.50 5.40 -13.31
N ASP A 3 -10.64 5.10 -12.69
CA ASP A 3 -10.69 4.48 -11.35
C ASP A 3 -9.98 3.14 -11.28
N ARG A 4 -10.19 2.28 -12.28
CA ARG A 4 -9.55 0.96 -12.35
C ARG A 4 -8.02 1.04 -12.44
N ARG A 5 -7.49 2.03 -13.17
CA ARG A 5 -6.04 2.24 -13.28
C ARG A 5 -5.46 2.74 -11.96
N LEU A 6 -6.14 3.69 -11.32
CA LEU A 6 -5.75 4.22 -10.01
C LEU A 6 -5.73 3.12 -8.96
N VAL A 7 -6.77 2.28 -8.92
CA VAL A 7 -6.87 1.15 -7.98
C VAL A 7 -5.79 0.12 -8.24
N ALA A 8 -5.47 -0.17 -9.50
CA ALA A 8 -4.36 -1.05 -9.85
C ALA A 8 -3.01 -0.50 -9.37
N VAL A 9 -2.73 0.79 -9.58
CA VAL A 9 -1.50 1.45 -9.13
C VAL A 9 -1.43 1.47 -7.60
N GLY A 10 -2.53 1.82 -6.93
CA GLY A 10 -2.62 1.82 -5.48
C GLY A 10 -2.41 0.44 -4.88
N THR A 11 -3.03 -0.59 -5.48
CA THR A 11 -2.83 -2.00 -5.07
C THR A 11 -1.39 -2.43 -5.29
N ALA A 12 -0.80 -2.09 -6.43
CA ALA A 12 0.59 -2.41 -6.74
C ALA A 12 1.54 -1.78 -5.73
N THR A 13 1.33 -0.51 -5.43
CA THR A 13 2.12 0.27 -4.47
C THR A 13 2.01 -0.31 -3.06
N THR A 14 0.79 -0.60 -2.62
CA THR A 14 0.53 -1.17 -1.29
C THR A 14 1.19 -2.53 -1.15
N THR A 15 0.98 -3.41 -2.14
CA THR A 15 1.55 -4.76 -2.12
C THR A 15 3.08 -4.71 -2.19
N PHE A 16 3.64 -3.84 -3.03
CA PHE A 16 5.08 -3.62 -3.11
C PHE A 16 5.68 -3.31 -1.73
N LEU A 17 5.12 -2.31 -1.04
CA LEU A 17 5.63 -1.87 0.26
C LEU A 17 5.51 -2.95 1.33
N VAL A 18 4.36 -3.62 1.38
CA VAL A 18 4.11 -4.70 2.35
C VAL A 18 5.09 -5.85 2.14
N VAL A 19 5.21 -6.33 0.91
CA VAL A 19 6.07 -7.48 0.59
C VAL A 19 7.54 -7.12 0.73
N ALA A 20 7.97 -5.96 0.23
CA ALA A 20 9.35 -5.51 0.37
C ALA A 20 9.73 -5.34 1.85
N GLY A 21 8.88 -4.69 2.65
CA GLY A 21 9.09 -4.50 4.07
C GLY A 21 9.12 -5.83 4.84
N ALA A 22 8.15 -6.72 4.59
CA ALA A 22 8.07 -8.01 5.25
C ALA A 22 9.28 -8.90 4.97
N ILE A 23 9.68 -9.01 3.70
CA ILE A 23 10.83 -9.83 3.31
C ILE A 23 12.13 -9.23 3.84
N THR A 24 12.31 -7.91 3.72
CA THR A 24 13.50 -7.22 4.24
C THR A 24 13.62 -7.43 5.75
N GLY A 25 12.54 -7.22 6.51
CA GLY A 25 12.54 -7.40 7.96
C GLY A 25 12.75 -8.85 8.39
N ALA A 26 12.16 -9.82 7.67
CA ALA A 26 12.37 -11.25 7.96
C ALA A 26 13.83 -11.69 7.73
N LEU A 27 14.51 -11.08 6.74
CA LEU A 27 15.88 -11.41 6.36
C LEU A 27 16.94 -10.55 7.08
N GLU A 28 16.54 -9.49 7.76
CA GLU A 28 17.46 -8.52 8.40
C GLU A 28 18.45 -9.19 9.37
N SER A 29 17.99 -10.18 10.13
CA SER A 29 18.83 -10.94 11.06
C SER A 29 19.74 -11.98 10.39
N ARG A 30 19.55 -12.26 9.10
CA ARG A 30 20.24 -13.35 8.37
C ARG A 30 21.16 -12.86 7.27
N ILE A 31 20.88 -11.70 6.67
CA ILE A 31 21.59 -11.19 5.50
C ILE A 31 21.87 -9.70 5.69
N ALA A 32 23.14 -9.30 5.62
CA ALA A 32 23.58 -7.91 5.75
C ALA A 32 22.93 -6.97 4.72
N PHE A 33 22.56 -7.50 3.56
CA PHE A 33 21.90 -6.78 2.46
C PHE A 33 20.51 -7.34 2.15
N SER A 34 19.71 -7.62 3.18
CA SER A 34 18.33 -8.12 3.04
C SER A 34 17.46 -7.28 2.11
N VAL A 35 17.68 -5.95 2.07
CA VAL A 35 17.00 -5.01 1.16
C VAL A 35 17.18 -5.38 -0.31
N LEU A 36 18.34 -5.91 -0.70
CA LEU A 36 18.61 -6.32 -2.10
C LEU A 36 17.74 -7.51 -2.52
N VAL A 37 17.16 -8.24 -1.57
CA VAL A 37 16.24 -9.34 -1.82
C VAL A 37 14.79 -8.87 -1.69
N GLY A 38 14.48 -8.14 -0.62
CA GLY A 38 13.12 -7.69 -0.36
C GLY A 38 12.58 -6.73 -1.41
N LEU A 39 13.38 -5.77 -1.87
CA LEU A 39 12.93 -4.73 -2.78
C LEU A 39 12.59 -5.27 -4.19
N PRO A 40 13.42 -6.12 -4.83
CA PRO A 40 13.05 -6.75 -6.09
C PRO A 40 11.84 -7.69 -5.99
N ILE A 41 11.75 -8.50 -4.92
CA ILE A 41 10.61 -9.41 -4.75
C ILE A 41 9.32 -8.60 -4.54
N GLY A 42 9.38 -7.59 -3.67
CA GLY A 42 8.25 -6.67 -3.50
C GLY A 42 7.81 -6.05 -4.82
N MET A 43 8.77 -5.64 -5.67
CA MET A 43 8.46 -5.01 -6.97
C MET A 43 7.72 -5.98 -7.89
N LEU A 44 8.20 -7.23 -8.00
CA LEU A 44 7.56 -8.26 -8.82
C LEU A 44 6.15 -8.60 -8.31
N VAL A 45 6.00 -8.81 -7.00
CA VAL A 45 4.70 -9.16 -6.41
C VAL A 45 3.72 -7.98 -6.49
N GLY A 46 4.20 -6.76 -6.29
CA GLY A 46 3.41 -5.54 -6.46
C GLY A 46 2.89 -5.38 -7.89
N LEU A 47 3.76 -5.57 -8.89
CA LEU A 47 3.37 -5.52 -10.30
C LEU A 47 2.26 -6.54 -10.62
N LEU A 48 2.43 -7.79 -10.15
CA LEU A 48 1.46 -8.85 -10.35
C LEU A 48 0.12 -8.54 -9.67
N ALA A 49 0.15 -8.08 -8.42
CA ALA A 49 -1.05 -7.70 -7.68
C ALA A 49 -1.79 -6.55 -8.34
N GLY A 50 -1.08 -5.53 -8.83
CA GLY A 50 -1.67 -4.45 -9.61
C GLY A 50 -2.33 -4.93 -10.89
N LEU A 51 -1.68 -5.84 -11.63
CA LEU A 51 -2.25 -6.43 -12.84
C LEU A 51 -3.51 -7.25 -12.54
N VAL A 52 -3.50 -8.03 -11.46
CA VAL A 52 -4.66 -8.79 -10.99
C VAL A 52 -5.80 -7.85 -10.58
N ALA A 53 -5.51 -6.82 -9.78
CA ALA A 53 -6.51 -5.84 -9.35
C ALA A 53 -7.09 -5.04 -10.52
N TYR A 54 -6.25 -4.71 -11.51
CA TYR A 54 -6.72 -4.21 -12.78
C TYR A 54 -7.67 -5.25 -13.36
N ARG A 55 -7.23 -6.45 -13.73
CA ARG A 55 -8.05 -7.47 -14.39
C ARG A 55 -9.37 -7.80 -13.67
N ALA A 56 -9.37 -7.90 -12.34
CA ALA A 56 -10.52 -8.28 -11.52
C ALA A 56 -11.51 -7.14 -11.25
N SER A 57 -11.06 -5.88 -11.18
CA SER A 57 -11.86 -4.70 -10.80
C SER A 57 -13.27 -4.61 -11.42
N PRO A 58 -13.49 -4.85 -12.73
CA PRO A 58 -14.82 -4.71 -13.34
C PRO A 58 -15.84 -5.75 -12.87
N GLY A 59 -15.38 -6.88 -12.33
CA GLY A 59 -16.25 -7.95 -11.82
C GLY A 59 -16.54 -7.84 -10.32
N LEU A 60 -15.93 -6.87 -9.63
CA LEU A 60 -16.12 -6.68 -8.19
C LEU A 60 -17.26 -5.70 -7.93
N ARG A 61 -18.04 -5.99 -6.90
CA ARG A 61 -19.18 -5.21 -6.42
C ARG A 61 -19.26 -5.24 -4.90
N GLY A 62 -19.94 -4.26 -4.35
CA GLY A 62 -20.28 -4.03 -2.95
C GLY A 62 -19.05 -3.99 -2.07
N VAL A 63 -19.13 -4.71 -0.95
CA VAL A 63 -18.04 -4.84 0.03
C VAL A 63 -16.71 -5.25 -0.62
N ARG A 64 -16.72 -6.11 -1.65
CA ARG A 64 -15.46 -6.53 -2.31
C ARG A 64 -14.80 -5.41 -3.09
N ARG A 65 -15.61 -4.54 -3.71
CA ARG A 65 -15.14 -3.35 -4.42
C ARG A 65 -14.56 -2.36 -3.40
N GLY A 66 -15.31 -2.05 -2.35
CA GLY A 66 -14.85 -1.16 -1.29
C GLY A 66 -13.57 -1.63 -0.61
N LEU A 67 -13.43 -2.93 -0.29
CA LEU A 67 -12.19 -3.48 0.27
C LEU A 67 -10.98 -3.32 -0.65
N LEU A 68 -11.15 -3.52 -1.97
CA LEU A 68 -10.07 -3.34 -2.92
C LEU A 68 -9.66 -1.87 -3.02
N ASP A 69 -10.63 -0.96 -3.08
CA ASP A 69 -10.40 0.47 -3.17
C ASP A 69 -9.73 0.99 -1.89
N GLY A 70 -10.20 0.55 -0.72
CA GLY A 70 -9.55 0.81 0.57
C GLY A 70 -8.12 0.29 0.63
N PHE A 71 -7.87 -0.97 0.25
CA PHE A 71 -6.51 -1.51 0.18
C PHE A 71 -5.61 -0.68 -0.74
N ALA A 72 -6.10 -0.28 -1.91
CA ALA A 72 -5.33 0.49 -2.87
C ALA A 72 -4.89 1.87 -2.34
N THR A 73 -5.59 2.44 -1.36
CA THR A 73 -5.22 3.75 -0.79
C THR A 73 -4.13 3.69 0.29
N VAL A 74 -3.88 2.52 0.88
CA VAL A 74 -2.94 2.39 2.01
C VAL A 74 -1.51 2.76 1.58
N GLY A 75 -1.01 2.16 0.50
CA GLY A 75 0.35 2.37 0.00
C GLY A 75 0.66 3.81 -0.40
N PRO A 76 -0.17 4.45 -1.25
CA PRO A 76 -0.01 5.87 -1.59
C PRO A 76 -0.05 6.79 -0.36
N THR A 77 -0.95 6.53 0.60
CA THR A 77 -1.01 7.30 1.85
C THR A 77 0.28 7.17 2.66
N ALA A 78 0.77 5.94 2.82
CA ALA A 78 2.02 5.69 3.52
C ALA A 78 3.20 6.40 2.85
N LEU A 79 3.31 6.34 1.51
CA LEU A 79 4.36 7.05 0.76
C LEU A 79 4.27 8.56 0.93
N GLY A 80 3.07 9.13 0.86
CA GLY A 80 2.86 10.56 1.06
C GLY A 80 3.36 11.01 2.43
N LEU A 81 2.99 10.27 3.48
CA LEU A 81 3.43 10.58 4.85
C LEU A 81 4.93 10.40 5.06
N PHE A 82 5.54 9.33 4.50
CA PHE A 82 6.99 9.18 4.54
C PHE A 82 7.69 10.32 3.78
N THR A 83 7.16 10.74 2.65
CA THR A 83 7.72 11.86 1.87
C THR A 83 7.72 13.14 2.71
N VAL A 84 6.60 13.46 3.39
CA VAL A 84 6.52 14.60 4.31
C VAL A 84 7.56 14.46 5.44
N ARG A 85 7.64 13.28 6.06
CA ARG A 85 8.61 12.98 7.13
C ARG A 85 10.05 13.23 6.72
N TYR A 86 10.42 12.82 5.50
CA TYR A 86 11.80 12.95 5.02
C TYR A 86 12.11 14.35 4.49
N ALA A 87 11.13 15.02 3.87
CA ALA A 87 11.28 16.38 3.35
C ALA A 87 11.32 17.45 4.46
N ILE A 88 10.51 17.29 5.53
CA ILE A 88 10.33 18.31 6.57
C ILE A 88 10.88 17.80 7.90
N ALA A 89 12.06 18.32 8.30
CA ALA A 89 12.75 17.86 9.51
C ALA A 89 11.89 17.97 10.80
N SER A 90 11.08 19.01 10.94
CA SER A 90 10.21 19.22 12.12
C SER A 90 9.13 18.14 12.28
N THR A 91 8.78 17.42 11.21
CA THR A 91 7.74 16.38 11.26
C THR A 91 8.25 15.02 11.69
N ARG A 92 9.58 14.82 11.79
CA ARG A 92 10.21 13.52 12.08
C ARG A 92 9.83 12.94 13.45
N GLY A 93 9.61 13.81 14.45
CA GLY A 93 9.17 13.40 15.79
C GLY A 93 7.70 13.00 15.85
N LEU A 94 6.86 13.56 14.96
CA LEU A 94 5.42 13.29 14.89
C LEU A 94 5.11 12.06 14.03
N LEU A 95 5.75 11.97 12.86
CA LEU A 95 5.55 10.90 11.88
C LEU A 95 6.50 9.73 12.14
N SER A 96 6.34 9.05 13.28
CA SER A 96 7.03 7.77 13.49
C SER A 96 6.53 6.72 12.48
N GLY A 97 7.34 5.70 12.18
CA GLY A 97 6.94 4.64 11.25
C GLY A 97 5.64 3.94 11.66
N ARG A 98 5.40 3.80 12.98
CA ARG A 98 4.15 3.25 13.52
C ARG A 98 2.96 4.17 13.22
N VAL A 99 3.11 5.48 13.45
CA VAL A 99 2.05 6.47 13.18
C VAL A 99 1.68 6.49 11.70
N VAL A 100 2.70 6.49 10.82
CA VAL A 100 2.47 6.45 9.36
C VAL A 100 1.63 5.24 8.97
N MET A 101 1.96 4.05 9.50
CA MET A 101 1.22 2.83 9.19
C MET A 101 -0.20 2.86 9.73
N VAL A 102 -0.41 3.32 10.97
CA VAL A 102 -1.75 3.45 11.55
C VAL A 102 -2.62 4.39 10.72
N VAL A 103 -2.11 5.57 10.36
CA VAL A 103 -2.86 6.54 9.55
C VAL A 103 -3.16 5.97 8.16
N ALA A 104 -2.20 5.31 7.51
CA ALA A 104 -2.41 4.70 6.20
C ALA A 104 -3.47 3.60 6.22
N ILE A 105 -3.46 2.74 7.24
CA ILE A 105 -4.46 1.69 7.42
C ILE A 105 -5.84 2.29 7.70
N LEU A 106 -5.93 3.29 8.59
CA LEU A 106 -7.18 3.97 8.88
C LEU A 106 -7.78 4.64 7.65
N ALA A 107 -6.96 5.29 6.82
CA ALA A 107 -7.40 5.85 5.55
C ALA A 107 -8.00 4.77 4.64
N GLY A 108 -7.35 3.61 4.53
CA GLY A 108 -7.87 2.47 3.77
C GLY A 108 -9.17 1.91 4.31
N VAL A 109 -9.30 1.78 5.64
CA VAL A 109 -10.54 1.34 6.28
C VAL A 109 -11.68 2.33 6.03
N MET A 110 -11.41 3.63 6.12
CA MET A 110 -12.41 4.67 5.86
C MET A 110 -12.91 4.62 4.41
N VAL A 111 -12.00 4.51 3.44
CA VAL A 111 -12.36 4.38 2.02
C VAL A 111 -13.16 3.10 1.78
N ALA A 112 -12.74 1.97 2.36
CA ALA A 112 -13.47 0.72 2.24
C ALA A 112 -14.89 0.80 2.82
N ALA A 113 -15.06 1.48 3.96
CA ALA A 113 -16.36 1.66 4.59
C ALA A 113 -17.28 2.54 3.74
N ILE A 114 -16.76 3.66 3.23
CA ILE A 114 -17.52 4.59 2.38
C ILE A 114 -18.00 3.89 1.11
N GLU A 115 -17.10 3.19 0.41
CA GLU A 115 -17.42 2.49 -0.83
C GLU A 115 -18.28 1.23 -0.62
N ALA A 116 -18.21 0.60 0.55
CA ALA A 116 -19.11 -0.50 0.87
C ALA A 116 -20.56 -0.04 1.13
N THR A 117 -20.76 1.23 1.48
CA THR A 117 -22.09 1.84 1.70
C THR A 117 -22.65 2.59 0.50
N SER A 118 -21.86 2.81 -0.56
CA SER A 118 -22.26 3.55 -1.76
C SER A 118 -22.94 2.67 -2.82
N GLU A 119 -22.88 1.34 -2.69
CA GLU A 119 -23.57 0.34 -3.53
C GLU A 119 -24.84 -0.22 -2.87
#